data_AF-A0A962QY74-F1
#
_entry.id   AF-A0A962QY74-F1
#
_cell.length_a   1.000
_cell.length_b   1.000
_cell.length_c   1.000
_cell.angle_alpha   90.00
_cell.angle_beta   90.00
_cell.angle_gamma   90.00
#
_symmetry.space_group_name_H-M   'P 1'
#
loop_
_entity.id
_entity.type
_entity.pdbx_description
1 polymer ?
#
loop_
_entity_poly.entity_id
_entity_poly.type
_entity_poly.pdbx_seq_one_letter_code
_entity_poly.pdbx_strand_id
1 'polypeptide(L)'
;SDLLDSTGRQIFLQQLLQAPTPSYCHLPVITDAAGHKFSKQNHAPPLRDERATDNLRAALHFLGQRRPPGEVDAVADILAFASANWTLQAVPAVLSMTATSATWQPR
;
A
#
# COMPACT_ATOMS: atom_id res chain seq x y z
N SER A 1 0.56 -8.74 -3.83
CA SER A 1 1.27 -9.11 -2.60
C SER A 1 2.39 -10.06 -2.91
N ASP A 2 3.58 -9.75 -2.42
CA ASP A 2 4.80 -10.57 -2.49
C ASP A 2 4.85 -11.68 -1.43
N LEU A 3 4.06 -11.58 -0.36
CA LEU A 3 4.06 -12.56 0.74
C LEU A 3 2.96 -13.63 0.65
N LEU A 4 2.02 -13.52 -0.30
CA LEU A 4 0.87 -14.40 -0.41
C LEU A 4 1.26 -15.89 -0.50
N ASP A 5 2.29 -16.21 -1.28
CA ASP A 5 2.78 -17.59 -1.46
C ASP A 5 3.40 -18.18 -0.18
N SER A 6 3.77 -17.33 0.79
CA SER A 6 4.33 -17.77 2.06
C SER A 6 3.26 -17.99 3.14
N THR A 7 2.09 -17.36 3.00
CA THR A 7 1.03 -17.43 4.02
C THR A 7 0.51 -18.85 4.23
N GLY A 8 0.35 -19.64 3.17
CA GLY A 8 -0.07 -21.05 3.32
C GLY A 8 0.90 -21.87 4.19
N ARG A 9 2.21 -21.70 3.98
CA ARG A 9 3.25 -22.36 4.78
C ARG A 9 3.27 -21.86 6.23
N GLN A 10 3.05 -20.56 6.44
CA GLN A 10 2.96 -19.96 7.78
C GLN A 10 1.76 -20.51 8.55
N ILE A 11 0.59 -20.62 7.92
CA ILE A 11 -0.62 -21.20 8.53
C ILE A 11 -0.38 -22.66 8.89
N PHE A 12 0.22 -23.44 7.99
CA PHE A 12 0.55 -24.83 8.26
C PHE A 12 1.47 -24.99 9.49
N LEU A 13 2.50 -24.15 9.60
CA LEU A 13 3.38 -24.14 10.77
C LEU A 13 2.64 -23.76 12.06
N GLN A 14 1.75 -22.77 12.02
CA GLN A 14 0.93 -22.38 13.17
C GLN A 14 0.06 -23.54 13.65
N GLN A 15 -0.55 -24.30 12.73
CA GLN A 15 -1.35 -25.47 13.06
C GLN A 15 -0.52 -26.57 13.74
N LEU A 16 0.69 -26.85 13.24
CA LEU A 16 1.60 -27.82 13.86
C LEU A 16 2.02 -27.41 15.27
N LEU A 17 2.20 -26.11 15.49
CA LEU A 17 2.56 -25.53 16.79
C LEU A 17 1.36 -25.24 17.69
N GLN A 18 0.14 -25.55 17.25
CA GLN A 18 -1.12 -25.21 17.93
C GLN A 18 -1.24 -23.71 18.28
N ALA A 19 -0.64 -22.85 17.44
CA ALA A 19 -0.72 -21.42 17.58
C ALA A 19 -2.01 -20.87 16.94
N PRO A 20 -2.57 -19.76 17.46
CA PRO A 20 -3.69 -19.08 16.82
C PRO A 20 -3.35 -18.61 15.40
N THR A 21 -4.27 -18.79 14.46
CA THR A 21 -4.14 -18.27 13.10
C THR A 21 -4.72 -16.86 12.99
N PRO A 22 -3.91 -15.83 12.64
CA PRO A 22 -4.42 -14.47 12.48
C PRO A 22 -5.20 -14.31 11.18
N SER A 23 -5.95 -13.21 11.08
CA SER A 23 -6.52 -12.78 9.81
C SER A 23 -5.45 -12.12 8.95
N TYR A 24 -5.38 -12.49 7.67
CA TYR A 24 -4.41 -11.94 6.71
C TYR A 24 -5.09 -10.99 5.73
N CYS A 25 -4.46 -9.84 5.50
CA CYS A 25 -4.78 -8.96 4.38
C CYS A 25 -3.52 -8.73 3.54
N HIS A 26 -3.63 -8.99 2.24
CA HIS A 26 -2.53 -8.90 1.31
C HIS A 26 -2.69 -7.67 0.43
N LEU A 27 -1.84 -6.67 0.62
CA LEU A 27 -1.89 -5.45 -0.17
C LEU A 27 -1.31 -5.67 -1.59
N PRO A 28 -1.83 -4.96 -2.60
CA PRO A 28 -1.22 -4.92 -3.93
C PRO A 28 0.21 -4.37 -3.85
N VAL A 29 1.11 -4.93 -4.66
CA VAL A 29 2.44 -4.33 -4.83
C VAL A 29 2.40 -3.31 -5.97
N ILE A 30 3.07 -2.18 -5.80
CA ILE A 30 3.17 -1.20 -6.88
C ILE A 30 4.26 -1.65 -7.88
N THR A 31 3.96 -1.53 -9.17
CA THR A 31 4.81 -1.92 -10.29
C THR A 31 5.00 -0.77 -11.26
N ASP A 32 6.10 -0.77 -12.01
CA ASP A 32 6.31 0.12 -13.16
C ASP A 32 5.41 -0.29 -14.35
N ALA A 33 5.48 0.48 -15.44
CA ALA A 33 4.72 0.21 -16.66
C ALA A 33 5.10 -1.12 -17.35
N ALA A 34 6.28 -1.66 -17.07
CA ALA A 34 6.74 -2.96 -17.56
C ALA A 34 6.37 -4.12 -16.60
N GLY A 35 5.69 -3.83 -15.49
CA GLY A 35 5.29 -4.80 -14.48
C GLY A 35 6.37 -5.15 -13.46
N HIS A 36 7.52 -4.48 -13.48
CA HIS A 36 8.55 -4.69 -12.48
C HIS A 36 8.12 -4.08 -11.15
N LYS A 37 8.22 -4.86 -10.07
CA LYS A 37 7.92 -4.38 -8.72
C LYS A 37 8.83 -3.21 -8.36
N PHE A 38 8.26 -2.18 -7.76
CA PHE A 38 9.06 -1.17 -7.08
C PHE A 38 9.77 -1.83 -5.91
N SER A 39 11.08 -1.97 -6.04
CA SER A 39 11.97 -2.58 -5.04
C SER A 39 13.26 -1.77 -4.97
N LYS A 40 14.01 -1.94 -3.87
CA LYS A 40 15.36 -1.35 -3.74
C LYS A 40 16.30 -1.82 -4.86
N GLN A 41 16.04 -2.99 -5.45
CA GLN A 41 16.81 -3.53 -6.58
C GLN A 41 16.39 -2.95 -7.93
N ASN A 42 15.13 -2.52 -8.06
CA ASN A 42 14.56 -2.01 -9.32
C ASN A 42 14.55 -0.47 -9.39
N HIS A 43 15.44 0.19 -8.65
CA HIS A 43 15.62 1.65 -8.67
C HIS A 43 14.32 2.46 -8.54
N ALA A 44 13.39 1.98 -7.71
CA ALA A 44 12.21 2.78 -7.38
C ALA A 44 12.68 4.12 -6.78
N PRO A 45 12.14 5.26 -7.25
CA PRO A 45 12.53 6.55 -6.70
C PRO A 45 12.27 6.60 -5.19
N PRO A 46 13.16 7.22 -4.40
CA PRO A 46 12.91 7.37 -2.98
C PRO A 46 11.69 8.26 -2.76
N LEU A 47 11.00 8.02 -1.66
CA LEU A 47 10.04 8.99 -1.14
C LEU A 47 10.79 10.28 -0.78
N ARG A 48 10.18 11.42 -1.06
CA ARG A 48 10.70 12.74 -0.69
C ARG A 48 9.97 13.22 0.55
N ASP A 49 10.69 13.43 1.64
CA ASP A 49 10.11 13.83 2.92
C ASP A 49 9.48 15.23 2.83
N GLU A 50 10.01 16.10 1.97
CA GLU A 50 9.47 17.44 1.71
C GLU A 50 8.09 17.39 1.03
N ARG A 51 7.71 16.23 0.48
CA ARG A 51 6.42 15.98 -0.18
C ARG A 51 5.57 14.94 0.59
N ALA A 52 5.73 14.88 1.91
CA ALA A 52 5.04 13.88 2.74
C ALA A 52 3.51 13.85 2.54
N THR A 53 2.87 15.02 2.38
CA THR A 53 1.41 15.12 2.16
C THR A 53 1.00 14.52 0.83
N ASP A 54 1.72 14.83 -0.25
CA ASP A 54 1.54 14.23 -1.57
C ASP A 54 1.76 12.72 -1.55
N ASN A 55 2.83 12.25 -0.89
CA ASN A 55 3.14 10.82 -0.75
C ASN A 55 1.98 10.07 -0.09
N LEU A 56 1.43 10.63 1.00
CA LEU A 56 0.29 10.04 1.71
C LEU A 56 -0.97 10.03 0.85
N ARG A 57 -1.26 11.13 0.13
CA ARG A 57 -2.41 11.21 -0.77
C ARG A 57 -2.31 10.20 -1.92
N ALA A 58 -1.11 10.02 -2.48
CA ALA A 58 -0.86 8.99 -3.49
C ALA A 58 -1.05 7.58 -2.92
N ALA A 59 -0.52 7.29 -1.73
CA ALA A 59 -0.69 6.00 -1.07
C ALA A 59 -2.19 5.68 -0.81
N LEU A 60 -2.95 6.64 -0.29
CA LEU A 60 -4.40 6.48 -0.09
C LEU A 60 -5.14 6.22 -1.39
N HIS A 61 -4.73 6.90 -2.46
CA HIS A 61 -5.30 6.66 -3.79
C HIS A 61 -5.02 5.24 -4.29
N PHE A 62 -3.78 4.74 -4.18
CA PHE A 62 -3.46 3.35 -4.55
C PHE A 62 -4.21 2.33 -3.68
N LEU A 63 -4.44 2.64 -2.41
CA LEU A 63 -5.20 1.79 -1.50
C LEU A 63 -6.73 1.92 -1.71
N GLY A 64 -7.20 2.66 -2.70
CA GLY A 64 -8.62 2.87 -3.00
C GLY A 64 -9.38 3.64 -1.91
N GLN A 65 -8.66 4.31 -1.00
CA GLN A 65 -9.27 4.97 0.15
C GLN A 65 -9.91 6.31 -0.23
N ARG A 66 -10.81 6.76 0.65
CA ARG A 66 -11.42 8.09 0.52
C ARG A 66 -10.34 9.17 0.50
N ARG A 67 -10.41 10.07 -0.48
CA ARG A 67 -9.47 11.19 -0.61
C ARG A 67 -9.71 12.23 0.51
N PRO A 68 -8.67 12.63 1.28
CA PRO A 68 -8.78 13.77 2.20
C PRO A 68 -9.13 15.06 1.43
N PRO A 69 -9.97 15.96 1.99
CA PRO A 69 -10.24 17.27 1.40
C PRO A 69 -8.95 18.03 1.09
N GLY A 70 -8.97 18.89 0.05
CA GLY A 70 -7.77 19.62 -0.40
C GLY A 70 -7.22 20.61 0.63
N GLU A 71 -8.08 21.12 1.51
CA GLU A 71 -7.73 22.01 2.62
C GLU A 71 -6.97 21.31 3.77
N VAL A 72 -7.03 19.97 3.84
CA VAL A 72 -6.35 19.18 4.88
C VAL A 72 -4.92 18.89 4.43
N ASP A 73 -3.98 19.77 4.77
CA ASP A 73 -2.60 19.68 4.25
C ASP A 73 -1.53 19.44 5.33
N ALA A 74 -1.93 19.17 6.58
CA ALA A 74 -1.00 18.66 7.58
C ALA A 74 -0.95 17.13 7.51
N VAL A 75 0.26 16.56 7.60
CA VAL A 75 0.48 15.10 7.65
C VAL A 75 -0.38 14.43 8.72
N ALA A 76 -0.42 14.99 9.92
CA ALA A 76 -1.19 14.47 11.04
C ALA A 76 -2.69 14.42 10.73
N ASP A 77 -3.23 15.47 10.11
CA ASP A 77 -4.66 15.57 9.80
C ASP A 77 -5.05 14.64 8.64
N ILE A 78 -4.16 14.46 7.66
CA ILE A 78 -4.35 13.46 6.58
C ILE A 78 -4.43 12.05 7.18
N LEU A 79 -3.51 11.71 8.10
CA LEU A 79 -3.50 10.41 8.76
C LEU A 79 -4.73 10.20 9.66
N ALA A 80 -5.15 11.24 10.39
CA ALA A 80 -6.35 11.21 11.22
C ALA A 80 -7.60 10.99 10.36
N PHE A 81 -7.74 11.75 9.27
CA PHE A 81 -8.83 11.58 8.30
C PHE A 81 -8.84 10.17 7.71
N ALA A 82 -7.69 9.67 7.24
CA ALA A 82 -7.56 8.35 6.65
C ALA A 82 -7.94 7.24 7.62
N SER A 83 -7.48 7.33 8.88
CA SER A 83 -7.78 6.36 9.93
C SER A 83 -9.27 6.33 10.26
N ALA A 84 -9.91 7.50 10.36
CA ALA A 84 -11.34 7.61 10.65
C ALA A 84 -12.24 7.13 9.49
N ASN A 85 -11.74 7.15 8.24
CA ASN A 85 -12.50 6.78 7.04
C ASN A 85 -12.00 5.49 6.38
N TRP A 86 -11.15 4.72 7.07
CA TRP A 86 -10.52 3.54 6.50
C TRP A 86 -11.55 2.48 6.14
N THR A 87 -11.45 1.94 4.92
CA THR A 87 -12.33 0.86 4.44
C THR A 87 -11.48 -0.23 3.81
N LEU A 88 -11.40 -1.39 4.48
CA LEU A 88 -10.60 -2.51 4.00
C LEU A 88 -11.09 -3.04 2.65
N GLN A 89 -12.41 -3.06 2.44
CA GLN A 89 -13.05 -3.52 1.21
C GLN A 89 -12.76 -2.61 0.01
N ALA A 90 -12.29 -1.38 0.25
CA ALA A 90 -11.89 -0.47 -0.82
C ALA A 90 -10.48 -0.76 -1.34
N VAL A 91 -9.67 -1.53 -0.60
CA VAL A 91 -8.34 -1.96 -1.06
C VAL A 91 -8.51 -2.86 -2.29
N PRO A 92 -7.87 -2.54 -3.43
CA PRO A 92 -7.99 -3.35 -4.63
C PRO A 92 -7.59 -4.81 -4.40
N ALA A 93 -8.45 -5.74 -4.80
CA ALA A 93 -8.22 -7.19 -4.68
C ALA A 93 -7.35 -7.72 -5.83
N VAL A 94 -6.18 -7.11 -6.04
CA VAL A 94 -5.22 -7.46 -7.11
C VAL A 94 -3.83 -7.69 -6.52
N LEU A 95 -3.02 -8.53 -7.18
CA LEU A 95 -1.66 -8.79 -6.71
C LEU A 95 -0.73 -7.60 -6.92
N SER A 96 -0.92 -6.83 -7.99
CA SER A 96 -0.13 -5.66 -8.31
C SER A 96 -0.96 -4.54 -8.93
N MET A 97 -0.46 -3.32 -8.79
CA MET A 97 -1.00 -2.11 -9.42
C MET A 97 0.12 -1.42 -10.18
N THR A 98 -0.17 -0.96 -11.39
CA THR A 98 0.77 -0.19 -12.19
C THR A 98 0.72 1.27 -11.79
N ALA A 99 1.86 1.84 -11.42
CA ALA A 99 1.97 3.28 -11.23
C ALA A 99 1.96 3.97 -12.59
N THR A 100 0.87 4.68 -12.90
CA THR A 100 0.86 5.60 -14.04
C THR A 100 1.68 6.87 -13.73
N SER A 101 2.29 7.48 -14.75
CA SER A 101 3.09 8.71 -14.60
C SER A 101 2.33 9.90 -14.00
N ALA A 102 0.99 9.85 -13.94
CA ALA A 102 0.14 10.86 -13.33
C ALA A 102 0.02 10.72 -11.79
N THR A 103 0.22 9.52 -11.24
CA THR A 103 0.07 9.20 -9.82
C THR A 103 1.39 9.19 -9.05
N TRP A 104 2.51 9.14 -9.78
CA TRP A 104 3.86 9.10 -9.23
C TRP A 104 4.79 9.85 -10.18
N GLN A 105 5.21 11.07 -9.80
CA GLN A 105 6.12 11.92 -10.58
C GLN A 105 7.45 12.10 -9.86
N PRO A 106 8.46 11.27 -10.17
CA PRO A 106 9.83 11.51 -9.75
C PRO A 106 10.50 12.45 -10.76
N ARG A 107 10.39 13.76 -10.56
CA ARG A 107 11.35 14.73 -11.10
C ARG A 107 11.71 15.72 -10.02
#